data_AF-A0A965TTP4-F1
#
_entry.id   AF-A0A965TTP4-F1
#
_cell.length_a   1.000
_cell.length_b   1.000
_cell.length_c   1.000
_cell.angle_alpha   90.00
_cell.angle_beta   90.00
_cell.angle_gamma   90.00
#
_symmetry.space_group_name_H-M   'P 1'
#
loop_
_entity.id
_entity.type
_entity.pdbx_description
1 polymer ?
#
loop_
_entity_poly.entity_id
_entity_poly.type
_entity_poly.pdbx_seq_one_letter_code
_entity_poly.pdbx_strand_id
1 'polypeptide(L)' 'MTNEKIKQALTYVFLTVAALVSVFPLYWMLSAATNLSVDVSRGVLLPGTALISNFQNLLKNQDVLGAMINSFKYSVTLTV' A
#
# COMPACT_ATOMS: atom_id res chain seq x y z
N MET A 1 -26.99 17.73 -24.23
CA MET A 1 -26.03 16.67 -23.83
C MET A 1 -26.83 15.39 -23.71
N THR A 2 -26.53 14.34 -24.50
CA THR A 2 -27.33 13.11 -24.48
C THR A 2 -27.24 12.43 -23.11
N ASN A 3 -28.32 11.79 -22.65
CA ASN A 3 -28.36 11.07 -21.36
C ASN A 3 -27.19 10.08 -21.20
N GLU A 4 -26.71 9.52 -22.31
CA GLU A 4 -25.55 8.62 -22.36
C GLU A 4 -24.23 9.32 -21.98
N LYS A 5 -24.00 10.56 -22.42
CA LYS A 5 -22.81 11.34 -22.03
C LYS A 5 -22.81 11.67 -20.54
N ILE A 6 -23.98 11.92 -19.96
CA ILE A 6 -24.15 12.19 -18.52
C ILE A 6 -23.85 10.91 -17.71
N LYS A 7 -24.40 9.76 -18.12
CA LYS A 7 -24.10 8.47 -17.47
C LYS A 7 -22.60 8.15 -17.52
N GLN A 8 -21.96 8.32 -18.67
CA GLN A 8 -20.51 8.09 -18.81
C GLN A 8 -19.70 9.01 -17.90
N ALA A 9 -20.04 10.31 -17.84
CA ALA A 9 -19.37 11.23 -16.93
C ALA A 9 -19.51 10.80 -15.46
N LEU A 10 -20.71 10.38 -15.04
CA LEU A 10 -20.95 9.86 -13.68
C LEU A 10 -20.17 8.58 -13.42
N THR A 11 -20.11 7.65 -14.38
CA THR A 11 -19.31 6.42 -14.27
C THR A 11 -17.84 6.74 -14.08
N TYR A 12 -17.26 7.64 -14.87
CA TYR A 12 -15.85 8.00 -14.73
C TYR A 12 -15.55 8.73 -13.42
N VAL A 13 -16.43 9.62 -12.96
CA VAL A 13 -16.28 10.27 -11.65
C VAL A 13 -16.31 9.22 -10.54
N PHE A 14 -17.28 8.31 -10.56
CA PHE A 14 -17.37 7.23 -9.58
C PHE A 14 -16.12 6.34 -9.60
N LEU A 15 -15.68 5.89 -10.77
CA LEU A 15 -14.50 5.06 -10.92
C LEU A 15 -13.23 5.78 -10.45
N THR A 16 -13.10 7.08 -10.72
CA THR A 16 -11.95 7.88 -10.26
C THR A 16 -11.93 7.98 -8.74
N VAL A 17 -13.07 8.26 -8.11
CA VAL A 17 -13.17 8.30 -6.64
C VAL A 17 -12.87 6.93 -6.04
N ALA A 18 -13.45 5.87 -6.59
CA ALA A 18 -13.20 4.50 -6.14
C ALA A 18 -11.72 4.12 -6.27
N ALA A 19 -11.07 4.49 -7.38
CA ALA A 19 -9.65 4.26 -7.60
C ALA A 19 -8.79 5.03 -6.59
N LEU A 20 -9.08 6.31 -6.32
CA LEU A 20 -8.35 7.11 -5.33
C LEU A 20 -8.46 6.50 -3.92
N VAL A 21 -9.67 6.09 -3.52
CA VAL A 21 -9.90 5.42 -2.23
C VAL A 21 -9.15 4.09 -2.15
N SER A 22 -9.08 3.33 -3.25
CA SER A 22 -8.36 2.05 -3.29
C SER A 22 -6.84 2.20 -3.27
N VAL A 23 -6.30 3.22 -3.92
CA VAL A 23 -4.84 3.46 -4.00
C VAL A 23 -4.32 4.12 -2.72
N PHE A 24 -5.17 4.86 -2.00
CA PHE A 24 -4.78 5.58 -0.79
C PHE A 24 -4.14 4.68 0.30
N PRO A 25 -4.69 3.50 0.67
CA PRO A 25 -4.03 2.60 1.63
C PRO A 25 -2.63 2.16 1.21
N LEU A 26 -2.42 1.94 -0.09
CA LEU A 26 -1.10 1.58 -0.63
C LEU A 26 -0.12 2.75 -0.47
N TYR A 27 -0.56 3.97 -0.81
CA TYR A 27 0.24 5.18 -0.59
C TYR A 27 0.57 5.37 0.89
N TRP A 28 -0.43 5.22 1.77
CA TRP A 28 -0.26 5.34 3.21
C TRP A 28 0.80 4.37 3.75
N MET A 29 0.76 3.11 3.31
CA MET A 29 1.74 2.10 3.71
C MET A 29 3.17 2.44 3.27
N LEU A 30 3.34 2.97 2.05
CA LEU A 30 4.65 3.42 1.55
C LEU A 30 5.17 4.62 2.36
N SER A 31 4.33 5.62 2.61
CA SER A 31 4.70 6.76 3.46
C SER A 31 5.05 6.30 4.88
N ALA A 32 4.25 5.41 5.47
CA ALA A 32 4.47 4.90 6.82
C ALA A 32 5.81 4.17 6.96
N ALA A 33 6.24 3.41 5.94
CA ALA A 33 7.53 2.75 5.94
C ALA A 33 8.72 3.73 6.02
N THR A 34 8.54 4.96 5.56
CA THR A 34 9.56 6.03 5.57
C THR A 34 9.52 6.91 6.81
N ASN A 35 8.54 6.73 7.70
CA ASN A 35 8.30 7.60 8.86
C ASN A 35 8.52 6.86 10.19
N LEU A 36 8.64 7.61 11.28
CA LEU A 36 8.67 7.04 12.64
C LEU A 36 7.27 6.62 13.06
N SER A 37 7.15 5.62 13.94
CA SER A 37 5.85 5.13 14.43
C SER A 37 4.98 6.23 15.05
N VAL A 38 5.60 7.25 15.65
CA VAL A 38 4.90 8.43 16.21
C VAL A 38 4.29 9.27 15.09
N ASP A 39 5.00 9.47 13.99
CA ASP A 39 4.56 10.28 12.84
C ASP A 39 3.47 9.55 12.04
N VAL A 40 3.56 8.22 11.95
CA VAL A 40 2.49 7.38 11.40
C VAL A 40 1.22 7.51 12.23
N SER A 41 1.33 7.41 13.56
CA SER A 41 0.18 7.57 14.48
C SER A 41 -0.45 8.97 14.42
N ARG A 42 0.35 9.98 14.06
CA ARG A 42 -0.09 11.38 13.90
C ARG A 42 -0.75 11.68 12.56
N GLY A 43 -0.74 10.74 11.60
CA GLY A 43 -1.34 10.99 10.30
C GLY A 43 -0.41 11.66 9.29
N VAL A 44 0.92 11.59 9.45
CA VAL A 44 1.85 12.23 8.50
C VAL A 44 1.79 11.54 7.14
N LEU A 45 1.32 12.28 6.15
CA LEU A 45 1.16 11.80 4.78
C LEU A 45 2.41 11.95 3.90
N LEU A 46 3.38 12.76 4.33
CA LEU A 46 4.60 13.01 3.56
C LEU A 46 5.65 11.92 3.82
N PRO A 47 6.41 11.49 2.80
CA PRO A 47 7.53 10.58 3.00
C PRO A 47 8.60 11.18 3.94
N GLY A 48 9.08 10.36 4.87
CA GLY A 48 10.13 10.70 5.83
C GLY A 48 11.51 10.17 5.45
N THR A 49 12.46 10.28 6.37
CA THR A 49 13.87 9.86 6.18
C THR A 49 14.21 8.54 6.89
N ALA A 50 13.24 7.89 7.54
CA ALA A 50 13.47 6.74 8.42
C ALA A 50 13.47 5.38 7.71
N LEU A 51 13.37 5.33 6.37
CA LEU A 51 13.22 4.10 5.60
C LEU A 51 14.29 3.04 5.90
N ILE A 52 15.56 3.44 5.86
CA ILE A 52 16.69 2.52 6.07
C ILE A 52 16.70 1.98 7.50
N SER A 53 16.46 2.86 8.48
CA SER A 53 16.39 2.48 9.90
C SER A 53 15.26 1.48 10.16
N ASN A 54 14.07 1.75 9.62
CA ASN A 54 12.91 0.86 9.73
C ASN A 54 13.17 -0.49 9.07
N PHE A 55 13.81 -0.51 7.89
CA PHE A 55 14.15 -1.74 7.20
C PHE A 55 15.18 -2.58 7.97
N GLN A 56 16.22 -1.95 8.52
CA GLN A 56 17.19 -2.64 9.37
C GLN A 56 16.53 -3.19 10.65
N ASN A 57 15.64 -2.41 11.27
CA ASN A 57 14.88 -2.86 12.43
C ASN A 57 13.97 -4.04 12.08
N LEU A 58 13.33 -4.02 10.91
CA LEU A 58 12.51 -5.14 10.44
C LEU A 58 13.36 -6.42 10.31
N LEU A 59 14.49 -6.35 9.61
CA LEU A 59 15.37 -7.52 9.41
C LEU A 59 16.00 -8.04 10.70
N LYS A 60 16.21 -7.18 11.70
CA LYS A 60 16.72 -7.59 13.02
C LYS A 60 15.66 -8.26 13.89
N ASN A 61 14.42 -7.80 13.80
CA ASN A 61 13.34 -8.25 14.69
C ASN A 61 12.49 -9.37 14.09
N GLN A 62 12.54 -9.60 12.78
CA GLN A 62 11.70 -10.56 12.07
C GLN A 62 12.52 -11.39 11.09
N ASP A 63 12.22 -12.69 11.00
CA ASP A 63 12.77 -13.57 9.96
C ASP A 63 12.02 -13.36 8.63
N VAL A 64 12.28 -12.21 8.01
CA VAL A 64 11.64 -11.82 6.75
C VAL A 64 12.00 -12.78 5.62
N LEU A 65 13.27 -13.18 5.53
CA LEU A 65 13.73 -14.05 4.45
C LEU A 65 13.11 -15.45 4.55
N GLY A 66 13.07 -16.04 5.75
CA GLY A 66 12.39 -17.30 5.99
C GLY A 66 10.89 -17.22 5.68
N ALA A 67 10.22 -16.15 6.12
CA ALA A 67 8.81 -15.91 5.80
C ALA A 67 8.57 -15.82 4.28
N MET A 68 9.40 -15.06 3.55
CA MET A 68 9.27 -14.91 2.10
C MET A 68 9.49 -16.23 1.35
N ILE A 69 10.51 -17.01 1.73
CA ILE A 69 10.77 -18.32 1.12
C ILE A 69 9.62 -19.29 1.39
N ASN A 70 9.07 -19.28 2.62
CA ASN A 70 7.93 -20.11 2.97
C ASN A 70 6.69 -19.73 2.16
N SER A 71 6.36 -18.43 2.06
CA SER A 71 5.24 -17.94 1.24
C SER A 71 5.40 -18.33 -0.23
N PHE A 72 6.61 -18.19 -0.80
CA PHE A 72 6.89 -18.59 -2.17
C PHE A 72 6.67 -20.10 -2.39
N LYS A 73 7.20 -20.94 -1.49
CA LYS A 73 7.00 -22.40 -1.53
C LYS A 73 5.51 -22.75 -1.51
N TYR A 74 4.74 -22.19 -0.57
CA TYR A 74 3.31 -22.48 -0.48
C TYR A 74 2.54 -22.02 -1.71
N SER A 75 2.84 -20.82 -2.23
CA SER A 75 2.18 -20.31 -3.43
C SER A 75 2.44 -21.20 -4.64
N VAL A 76 3.66 -21.69 -4.84
CA VAL A 76 4.00 -22.58 -5.96
C VAL A 76 3.31 -23.93 -5.78
N THR A 77 3.49 -24.59 -4.63
CA THR A 77 2.93 -25.92 -4.36
C THR A 77 1.41 -25.98 -4.46
N LEU A 78 0.71 -24.91 -4.06
CA LEU A 78 -0.76 -24.87 -4.15
C LEU A 78 -1.25 -24.60 -5.58
N THR A 79 -0.44 -23.94 -6.41
CA THR A 79 -0.85 -23.54 -7.76
C THR A 79 -0.63 -24.64 -8.80
N VAL A 80 0.40 -25.47 -8.63
CA VAL A 80 0.73 -26.59 -9.53
C VAL A 80 0.07 -27.89 -9.11
#